data_AF-A0A7L4YP18-F1
#
_entry.id   AF-A0A7L4YP18-F1
#
_cell.length_a   1.000
_cell.length_b   1.000
_cell.length_c   1.000
_cell.angle_alpha   90.00
_cell.angle_beta   90.00
_cell.angle_gamma   90.00
#
_symmetry.space_group_name_H-M   'P 1'
#
loop_
_entity.id
_entity.type
_entity.pdbx_description
1 polymer ?
#
loop_
_entity_poly.entity_id
_entity_poly.type
_entity_poly.pdbx_seq_one_letter_code
_entity_poly.pdbx_strand_id
1 'polypeptide(L)'
;MATDALSPLTDRQIWQFVHAERVALIDDLAGLSGEQWEVASLCAGWSVHDVAAHLISNATTRGRDILPAMLEARFDFHRMNETANAKARGASYAETLQRLRGVQSRTDGPPTWMAALPSRIVEEIVHGEDIRRPLGIARDYPMTAVLSAIEYQARTKGSIGGAKERVDGLSVCPDDFDAALGSGPAVRGRAIDLLMVLAGRNDSADQLHGPGADQLRSRRTA
;
A
#
# COMPACT_ATOMS: atom_id res chain seq x y z
N MET A 1 -13.56 -28.09 5.93
CA MET A 1 -14.25 -27.15 5.03
C MET A 1 -13.18 -26.49 4.20
N ALA A 2 -13.26 -26.60 2.87
CA ALA A 2 -12.27 -26.02 1.98
C ALA A 2 -12.30 -24.49 2.13
N THR A 3 -11.14 -23.89 2.38
CA THR A 3 -10.88 -22.48 2.13
C THR A 3 -11.17 -22.23 0.65
N ASP A 4 -12.33 -21.65 0.32
CA ASP A 4 -12.52 -21.06 -1.00
C ASP A 4 -11.55 -19.89 -1.08
N ALA A 5 -10.37 -20.16 -1.62
CA ALA A 5 -9.43 -19.12 -2.01
C ALA A 5 -10.19 -18.17 -2.93
N LEU A 6 -10.17 -16.87 -2.62
CA LEU A 6 -10.75 -15.87 -3.48
C LEU A 6 -10.20 -16.07 -4.89
N SER A 7 -11.10 -16.12 -5.88
CA SER A 7 -10.65 -16.21 -7.27
C SER A 7 -9.75 -15.02 -7.57
N PRO A 8 -8.59 -15.23 -8.24
CA PRO A 8 -7.69 -14.14 -8.58
C PRO A 8 -8.41 -13.05 -9.38
N LEU A 9 -8.15 -11.79 -9.03
CA LEU A 9 -8.67 -10.66 -9.78
C LEU A 9 -8.08 -10.64 -11.19
N THR A 10 -8.91 -10.34 -12.18
CA THR A 10 -8.44 -10.04 -13.54
C THR A 10 -7.71 -8.70 -13.57
N ASP A 11 -6.80 -8.50 -14.54
CA ASP A 11 -6.11 -7.22 -14.77
C ASP A 11 -7.08 -6.04 -14.84
N ARG A 12 -8.23 -6.24 -15.49
CA ARG A 12 -9.29 -5.22 -15.58
C ARG A 12 -9.84 -4.85 -14.20
N GLN A 13 -10.14 -5.83 -13.36
CA GLN A 13 -10.63 -5.58 -12.00
C GLN A 13 -9.59 -4.88 -11.15
N ILE A 14 -8.31 -5.27 -11.27
CA ILE A 14 -7.21 -4.60 -10.57
C ILE A 14 -7.17 -3.12 -10.94
N TRP A 15 -7.19 -2.79 -12.23
CA TRP A 15 -7.18 -1.39 -12.67
C TRP A 15 -8.43 -0.62 -12.27
N GLN A 16 -9.60 -1.26 -12.26
CA GLN A 16 -10.82 -0.64 -11.75
C GLN A 16 -10.68 -0.22 -10.28
N PHE A 17 -10.10 -1.08 -9.42
CA PHE A 17 -9.82 -0.73 -8.03
C PHE A 17 -8.79 0.38 -7.91
N VAL A 18 -7.68 0.30 -8.66
CA VAL A 18 -6.64 1.33 -8.65
C VAL A 18 -7.21 2.70 -9.04
N HIS A 19 -8.00 2.78 -10.11
CA HIS A 19 -8.59 4.05 -10.54
C HIS A 19 -9.61 4.58 -9.53
N ALA A 20 -10.43 3.71 -8.94
CA ALA A 20 -11.38 4.11 -7.90
C ALA A 20 -10.66 4.68 -6.67
N GLU A 21 -9.59 4.03 -6.19
CA GLU A 21 -8.85 4.52 -5.02
C GLU A 21 -8.07 5.80 -5.31
N ARG A 22 -7.55 5.98 -6.52
CA ARG A 22 -6.94 7.25 -6.93
C ARG A 22 -7.93 8.40 -6.90
N VAL A 23 -9.13 8.19 -7.44
CA VAL A 23 -10.19 9.20 -7.43
C VAL A 23 -10.58 9.54 -5.98
N ALA A 24 -10.81 8.52 -5.15
CA ALA A 24 -11.15 8.73 -3.74
C ALA A 24 -10.06 9.51 -2.98
N LEU A 25 -8.79 9.16 -3.18
CA LEU A 25 -7.69 9.88 -2.53
C LEU A 25 -7.53 11.31 -3.05
N ILE A 26 -7.72 11.54 -4.35
CA ILE A 26 -7.72 12.90 -4.92
C ILE A 26 -8.82 13.75 -4.29
N ASP A 27 -10.01 13.19 -4.05
CA ASP A 27 -11.11 13.89 -3.42
C ASP A 27 -10.80 14.22 -1.95
N ASP A 28 -10.22 13.27 -1.20
CA ASP A 28 -9.74 13.50 0.17
C ASP A 28 -8.71 14.65 0.22
N LEU A 29 -7.73 14.61 -0.68
CA LEU A 29 -6.63 15.58 -0.76
C LEU A 29 -7.09 16.98 -1.21
N ALA A 30 -8.17 17.07 -2.00
CA ALA A 30 -8.70 18.34 -2.49
C ALA A 30 -9.27 19.23 -1.38
N GLY A 31 -9.68 18.64 -0.25
CA GLY A 31 -10.21 19.35 0.92
C GLY A 31 -9.16 19.78 1.95
N LEU A 32 -7.90 19.37 1.80
CA LEU A 32 -6.88 19.58 2.83
C LEU A 32 -6.36 21.03 2.85
N SER A 33 -6.13 21.53 4.05
CA SER A 33 -5.35 22.75 4.28
C SER A 33 -3.86 22.53 4.01
N GLY A 34 -3.11 23.61 3.80
CA GLY A 34 -1.66 23.50 3.62
C GLY A 34 -0.93 22.84 4.80
N GLU A 35 -1.39 23.06 6.03
CA GLU A 35 -0.83 22.41 7.22
C GLU A 35 -1.06 20.89 7.21
N GLN A 36 -2.22 20.43 6.72
CA GLN A 36 -2.52 19.00 6.61
C GLN A 36 -1.66 18.29 5.56
N TRP A 37 -1.21 19.00 4.52
CA TRP A 37 -0.27 18.45 3.54
C TRP A 37 1.13 18.20 4.12
N GLU A 38 1.50 18.93 5.18
CA GLU A 38 2.80 18.79 5.87
C GLU A 38 2.74 17.82 7.07
N VAL A 39 1.56 17.28 7.40
CA VAL A 39 1.42 16.27 8.46
C VAL A 39 2.29 15.05 8.12
N ALA A 40 3.00 14.55 9.13
CA ALA A 40 3.79 13.33 9.00
C ALA A 40 2.86 12.16 8.67
N SER A 41 3.19 11.45 7.59
CA SER A 41 2.49 10.22 7.19
C SER A 41 2.95 9.03 8.03
N LEU A 42 2.32 7.87 7.83
CA LEU A 42 2.83 6.62 8.40
C LEU A 42 4.12 6.11 7.70
N CYS A 43 4.48 6.67 6.54
CA CYS A 43 5.80 6.46 5.94
C CYS A 43 6.85 7.29 6.69
N ALA A 44 7.82 6.62 7.32
CA ALA A 44 8.84 7.28 8.11
C ALA A 44 9.60 8.34 7.29
N GLY A 45 9.64 9.57 7.81
CA GLY A 45 10.30 10.72 7.18
C GLY A 45 9.53 11.37 6.03
N TRP A 46 8.31 10.90 5.72
CA TRP A 46 7.49 11.44 4.64
C TRP A 46 6.27 12.18 5.19
N SER A 47 6.01 13.35 4.64
CA SER A 47 4.74 14.07 4.81
C SER A 47 3.64 13.46 3.93
N VAL A 48 2.39 13.88 4.14
CA VAL A 48 1.28 13.60 3.22
C VAL A 48 1.64 14.02 1.78
N HIS A 49 2.32 15.15 1.61
CA HIS A 49 2.79 15.63 0.31
C HIS A 49 3.78 14.67 -0.35
N ASP A 50 4.72 14.11 0.41
CA ASP A 50 5.71 13.17 -0.11
C ASP A 50 5.06 11.85 -0.56
N VAL A 51 4.08 11.34 0.20
CA VAL A 51 3.32 10.13 -0.18
C VAL A 51 2.50 10.39 -1.46
N ALA A 52 1.86 11.56 -1.59
CA ALA A 52 1.16 11.95 -2.80
C ALA A 52 2.10 12.03 -4.02
N ALA A 53 3.32 12.55 -3.83
CA ALA A 53 4.34 12.58 -4.87
C ALA A 53 4.81 11.17 -5.27
N HIS A 54 4.97 10.26 -4.30
CA HIS A 54 5.28 8.85 -4.56
C HIS A 54 4.23 8.17 -5.43
N LEU A 55 2.95 8.38 -5.15
CA LEU A 55 1.88 7.80 -5.98
C LEU A 55 1.90 8.31 -7.43
N ILE A 56 2.25 9.59 -7.65
CA ILE A 56 2.48 10.12 -9.01
C ILE A 56 3.68 9.41 -9.66
N SER A 57 4.80 9.31 -8.94
CA SER A 57 6.01 8.64 -9.41
C SER A 57 5.74 7.19 -9.79
N ASN A 58 5.05 6.44 -8.93
CA ASN A 58 4.66 5.06 -9.18
C ASN A 58 3.77 4.95 -10.43
N ALA A 59 2.75 5.79 -10.56
CA ALA A 59 1.83 5.79 -11.71
C ALA A 59 2.48 6.23 -13.04
N THR A 60 3.63 6.91 -12.98
CA THR A 60 4.34 7.40 -14.18
C THR A 60 5.56 6.58 -14.55
N THR A 61 6.07 5.76 -13.63
CA THR A 61 7.23 4.88 -13.84
C THR A 61 7.02 3.98 -15.06
N ARG A 62 8.02 3.90 -15.94
CA ARG A 62 8.05 2.95 -17.05
C ARG A 62 9.31 2.09 -16.95
N GLY A 63 9.27 0.89 -17.53
CA GLY A 63 10.41 -0.04 -17.47
C GLY A 63 11.73 0.52 -18.00
N ARG A 64 11.68 1.42 -19.00
CA ARG A 64 12.86 2.09 -19.55
C ARG A 64 13.51 3.08 -18.57
N ASP A 65 12.76 3.55 -17.57
CA ASP A 65 13.22 4.55 -16.61
C ASP A 65 13.94 3.91 -15.41
N ILE A 66 13.73 2.60 -15.20
CA ILE A 66 14.24 1.84 -14.04
C ILE A 66 15.78 1.78 -14.03
N LEU A 67 16.40 1.30 -15.11
CA LEU A 67 17.86 1.09 -15.12
C LEU A 67 18.63 2.42 -14.96
N PRO A 68 18.29 3.51 -15.67
CA PRO A 68 18.87 4.82 -15.40
C PRO A 68 18.69 5.28 -13.95
N ALA A 69 17.49 5.11 -13.38
CA ALA A 69 17.21 5.51 -11.99
C ALA A 69 18.02 4.70 -10.98
N MET A 70 18.18 3.38 -11.19
CA MET A 70 19.03 2.54 -10.34
C MET A 70 20.50 2.96 -10.39
N LEU A 71 21.02 3.31 -11.58
CA LEU A 71 22.39 3.79 -11.73
C LEU A 71 22.58 5.18 -11.08
N GLU A 72 21.64 6.10 -11.32
CA GLU A 72 21.61 7.44 -10.70
C GLU A 72 21.55 7.32 -9.17
N ALA A 73 20.86 6.29 -8.65
CA ALA A 73 20.72 6.00 -7.23
C ALA A 73 21.86 5.11 -6.66
N ARG A 74 22.84 4.68 -7.46
CA ARG A 74 23.91 3.73 -7.05
C ARG A 74 23.34 2.48 -6.36
N PHE A 75 22.25 1.92 -6.89
CA PHE A 75 21.55 0.75 -6.36
C PHE A 75 20.94 0.92 -4.95
N ASP A 76 20.81 2.16 -4.48
CA ASP A 76 20.09 2.50 -3.27
C ASP A 76 18.62 2.82 -3.60
N PHE A 77 17.70 1.90 -3.30
CA PHE A 77 16.27 2.07 -3.58
C PHE A 77 15.64 3.20 -2.79
N HIS A 78 16.14 3.52 -1.59
CA HIS A 78 15.64 4.65 -0.83
C HIS A 78 15.98 5.95 -1.56
N ARG A 79 17.24 6.11 -1.98
CA ARG A 79 17.66 7.29 -2.77
C ARG A 79 16.94 7.38 -4.10
N MET A 80 16.65 6.24 -4.74
CA MET A 80 15.88 6.19 -5.97
C MET A 80 14.47 6.75 -5.77
N ASN A 81 13.80 6.35 -4.69
CA ASN A 81 12.47 6.83 -4.34
C ASN A 81 12.49 8.32 -3.98
N GLU A 82 13.44 8.78 -3.17
CA GLU A 82 13.60 10.20 -2.85
C GLU A 82 13.76 11.06 -4.11
N THR A 83 14.60 10.62 -5.04
CA THR A 83 14.84 11.32 -6.31
C THR A 83 13.59 11.36 -7.17
N ALA A 84 12.85 10.25 -7.26
CA ALA A 84 11.63 10.17 -8.04
C ALA A 84 10.50 11.01 -7.40
N ASN A 85 10.37 10.99 -6.08
CA ASN A 85 9.44 11.81 -5.32
C ASN A 85 9.73 13.29 -5.51
N ALA A 86 11.00 13.72 -5.40
CA ALA A 86 11.38 15.12 -5.63
C ALA A 86 11.02 15.61 -7.04
N LYS A 87 11.14 14.75 -8.06
CA LYS A 87 10.72 15.06 -9.44
C LYS A 87 9.18 15.13 -9.57
N ALA A 88 8.47 14.24 -8.89
CA ALA A 88 7.02 14.12 -8.94
C ALA A 88 6.28 15.19 -8.10
N ARG A 89 6.88 15.62 -6.99
CA ARG A 89 6.36 16.64 -6.07
C ARG A 89 6.26 17.99 -6.79
N GLY A 90 5.09 18.60 -6.75
CA GLY A 90 4.89 19.96 -7.26
C GLY A 90 5.52 21.01 -6.33
N ALA A 91 5.77 22.21 -6.87
CA ALA A 91 6.21 23.36 -6.08
C ALA A 91 5.13 23.85 -5.10
N SER A 92 3.87 23.47 -5.34
CA SER A 92 2.74 23.69 -4.44
C SER A 92 1.87 22.42 -4.28
N TYR A 93 1.04 22.40 -3.24
CA TYR A 93 0.05 21.33 -3.01
C TYR A 93 -0.95 21.25 -4.17
N ALA A 94 -1.41 22.41 -4.67
CA ALA A 94 -2.32 22.49 -5.82
C ALA A 94 -1.71 21.89 -7.09
N GLU A 95 -0.42 22.16 -7.34
CA GLU A 95 0.28 21.55 -8.47
C GLU A 95 0.39 20.03 -8.32
N THR A 96 0.65 19.55 -7.10
CA THR A 96 0.76 18.11 -6.84
C THR A 96 -0.59 17.41 -7.01
N LEU A 97 -1.67 18.01 -6.49
CA LEU A 97 -3.02 17.53 -6.70
C LEU A 97 -3.40 17.52 -8.19
N GLN A 98 -2.98 18.53 -8.97
CA GLN A 98 -3.17 18.55 -10.42
C GLN A 98 -2.39 17.42 -11.12
N ARG A 99 -1.16 17.15 -10.70
CA ARG A 99 -0.36 16.02 -11.22
C ARG A 99 -1.00 14.67 -10.88
N LEU A 100 -1.53 14.49 -9.67
CA LEU A 100 -2.31 13.30 -9.28
C LEU A 100 -3.54 13.11 -10.20
N ARG A 101 -4.32 14.17 -10.42
CA ARG A 101 -5.45 14.14 -11.37
C ARG A 101 -5.01 13.75 -12.78
N GLY A 102 -3.83 14.20 -13.22
CA GLY A 102 -3.25 13.84 -14.51
C GLY A 102 -2.88 12.35 -14.65
N VAL A 103 -2.70 11.63 -13.53
CA VAL A 103 -2.34 10.20 -13.54
C VAL A 103 -3.48 9.28 -13.10
N GLN A 104 -4.64 9.83 -12.72
CA GLN A 104 -5.74 9.09 -12.10
C GLN A 104 -6.20 7.86 -12.90
N SER A 105 -6.24 7.96 -14.23
CA SER A 105 -6.70 6.89 -15.13
C SER A 105 -5.57 6.07 -15.77
N ARG A 106 -4.31 6.30 -15.37
CA ARG A 106 -3.16 5.61 -15.98
C ARG A 106 -3.15 4.14 -15.58
N THR A 107 -2.77 3.31 -16.55
CA THR A 107 -2.49 1.87 -16.36
C THR A 107 -1.00 1.55 -16.49
N ASP A 108 -0.14 2.56 -16.27
CA ASP A 108 1.32 2.42 -16.24
C ASP A 108 1.83 2.19 -14.81
N GLY A 109 3.11 1.83 -14.68
CA GLY A 109 3.91 1.88 -13.44
C GLY A 109 5.05 0.87 -13.49
N PRO A 110 5.61 0.44 -12.34
CA PRO A 110 6.69 -0.55 -12.30
C PRO A 110 6.38 -1.79 -13.16
N PRO A 111 7.34 -2.28 -13.97
CA PRO A 111 7.13 -3.46 -14.81
C PRO A 111 6.71 -4.69 -14.01
N THR A 112 5.84 -5.52 -14.60
CA THR A 112 5.27 -6.68 -13.90
C THR A 112 6.27 -7.79 -13.55
N TRP A 113 7.41 -7.84 -14.24
CA TRP A 113 8.51 -8.74 -13.89
C TRP A 113 9.27 -8.30 -12.64
N MET A 114 9.12 -7.03 -12.22
CA MET A 114 9.68 -6.47 -10.99
C MET A 114 8.64 -6.48 -9.86
N ALA A 115 7.44 -5.99 -10.15
CA ALA A 115 6.33 -5.93 -9.19
C ALA A 115 5.05 -6.43 -9.87
N ALA A 116 4.55 -7.59 -9.44
CA ALA A 116 3.36 -8.19 -10.03
C ALA A 116 2.15 -7.25 -9.95
N LEU A 117 1.24 -7.33 -10.91
CA LEU A 117 0.12 -6.39 -11.05
C LEU A 117 -0.73 -6.19 -9.76
N PRO A 118 -1.01 -7.21 -8.93
CA PRO A 118 -1.74 -7.01 -7.67
C PRO A 118 -1.07 -6.05 -6.67
N SER A 119 0.25 -5.83 -6.77
CA SER A 119 0.96 -4.83 -5.97
C SER A 119 0.36 -3.43 -6.11
N ARG A 120 -0.28 -3.11 -7.26
CA ARG A 120 -0.88 -1.79 -7.46
C ARG A 120 -2.05 -1.53 -6.52
N ILE A 121 -2.80 -2.56 -6.14
CA ILE A 121 -3.86 -2.40 -5.13
C ILE A 121 -3.24 -2.09 -3.76
N VAL A 122 -2.12 -2.74 -3.43
CA VAL A 122 -1.39 -2.50 -2.18
C VAL A 122 -0.88 -1.07 -2.14
N GLU A 123 -0.24 -0.59 -3.21
CA GLU A 123 0.26 0.79 -3.31
C GLU A 123 -0.86 1.81 -3.04
N GLU A 124 -2.00 1.71 -3.74
CA GLU A 124 -3.07 2.70 -3.59
C GLU A 124 -3.78 2.63 -2.23
N ILE A 125 -4.02 1.42 -1.68
CA ILE A 125 -4.69 1.27 -0.38
C ILE A 125 -3.74 1.64 0.77
N VAL A 126 -2.53 1.06 0.82
CA VAL A 126 -1.60 1.27 1.94
C VAL A 126 -1.13 2.72 1.98
N HIS A 127 -0.74 3.31 0.86
CA HIS A 127 -0.32 4.71 0.85
C HIS A 127 -1.51 5.68 1.00
N GLY A 128 -2.71 5.28 0.59
CA GLY A 128 -3.93 5.98 0.95
C GLY A 128 -4.12 6.03 2.47
N GLU A 129 -3.96 4.90 3.16
CA GLU A 129 -4.02 4.84 4.63
C GLU A 129 -2.84 5.55 5.32
N ASP A 130 -1.64 5.51 4.73
CA ASP A 130 -0.47 6.26 5.22
C ASP A 130 -0.77 7.78 5.29
N ILE A 131 -1.67 8.29 4.44
CA ILE A 131 -2.18 9.67 4.43
C ILE A 131 -3.41 9.82 5.35
N ARG A 132 -4.40 8.96 5.20
CA ARG A 132 -5.72 9.13 5.82
C ARG A 132 -5.68 9.00 7.33
N ARG A 133 -4.92 8.04 7.87
CA ARG A 133 -4.90 7.74 9.30
C ARG A 133 -4.33 8.87 10.16
N PRO A 134 -3.17 9.48 9.83
CA PRO A 134 -2.68 10.67 10.54
C PRO A 134 -3.63 11.87 10.49
N LEU A 135 -4.46 11.96 9.45
CA LEU A 135 -5.45 13.02 9.26
C LEU A 135 -6.82 12.70 9.87
N GLY A 136 -7.01 11.50 10.43
CA GLY A 136 -8.30 11.06 10.97
C GLY A 136 -9.38 10.83 9.91
N ILE A 137 -9.00 10.62 8.66
CA ILE A 137 -9.91 10.33 7.55
C ILE A 137 -10.19 8.82 7.53
N ALA A 138 -11.47 8.46 7.45
CA ALA A 138 -11.89 7.06 7.34
C ALA A 138 -12.28 6.71 5.89
N ARG A 139 -11.94 5.50 5.45
CA ARG A 139 -12.27 4.98 4.11
C ARG A 139 -12.71 3.53 4.17
N ASP A 140 -13.84 3.23 3.54
CA ASP A 140 -14.34 1.87 3.36
C ASP A 140 -13.92 1.30 2.01
N TYR A 141 -13.05 0.28 2.02
CA TYR A 141 -12.55 -0.33 0.79
C TYR A 141 -13.45 -1.48 0.34
N PRO A 142 -13.56 -1.75 -0.98
CA PRO A 142 -14.11 -3.00 -1.46
C PRO A 142 -13.35 -4.18 -0.85
N MET A 143 -14.06 -5.05 -0.11
CA MET A 143 -13.44 -6.16 0.64
C MET A 143 -12.57 -7.06 -0.26
N THR A 144 -13.01 -7.31 -1.50
CA THR A 144 -12.25 -8.08 -2.50
C THR A 144 -10.89 -7.47 -2.84
N ALA A 145 -10.75 -6.15 -2.84
CA ALA A 145 -9.49 -5.46 -3.08
C ALA A 145 -8.55 -5.61 -1.87
N VAL A 146 -9.06 -5.41 -0.65
CA VAL A 146 -8.29 -5.56 0.59
C VAL A 146 -7.77 -6.99 0.74
N LEU A 147 -8.63 -7.99 0.53
CA LEU A 147 -8.24 -9.39 0.64
C LEU A 147 -7.22 -9.80 -0.44
N SER A 148 -7.34 -9.27 -1.66
CA SER A 148 -6.33 -9.48 -2.71
C SER A 148 -4.97 -8.86 -2.32
N ALA A 149 -4.97 -7.69 -1.69
CA ALA A 149 -3.75 -7.05 -1.19
C ALA A 149 -3.13 -7.83 -0.01
N ILE A 150 -3.94 -8.34 0.92
CA ILE A 150 -3.47 -9.21 2.02
C ILE A 150 -2.83 -10.47 1.43
N GLU A 151 -3.49 -11.13 0.49
CA GLU A 151 -3.00 -12.35 -0.15
C GLU A 151 -1.67 -12.10 -0.89
N TYR A 152 -1.56 -10.97 -1.61
CA TYR A 152 -0.33 -10.57 -2.25
C TYR A 152 0.80 -10.36 -1.22
N GLN A 153 0.53 -9.61 -0.14
CA GLN A 153 1.53 -9.37 0.90
C GLN A 153 1.97 -10.65 1.59
N ALA A 154 1.03 -11.54 1.92
CA ALA A 154 1.29 -12.82 2.55
C ALA A 154 2.13 -13.78 1.69
N ARG A 155 2.19 -13.59 0.37
CA ARG A 155 3.00 -14.42 -0.55
C ARG A 155 4.30 -13.75 -0.99
N THR A 156 4.40 -12.45 -0.80
CA THR A 156 5.58 -11.65 -1.19
C THR A 156 6.64 -11.73 -0.09
N LYS A 157 7.90 -11.93 -0.48
CA LYS A 157 9.02 -12.00 0.48
C LYS A 157 9.21 -10.67 1.20
N GLY A 158 9.55 -10.71 2.48
CA GLY A 158 9.86 -9.52 3.27
C GLY A 158 11.00 -8.69 2.71
N SER A 159 12.00 -9.33 2.08
CA SER A 159 13.13 -8.64 1.44
C SER A 159 12.74 -7.71 0.28
N ILE A 160 11.51 -7.80 -0.22
CA ILE A 160 10.95 -6.93 -1.26
C ILE A 160 9.63 -6.28 -0.81
N GLY A 161 9.42 -6.12 0.50
CA GLY A 161 8.29 -5.37 1.06
C GLY A 161 7.03 -6.19 1.40
N GLY A 162 7.10 -7.52 1.29
CA GLY A 162 6.00 -8.42 1.67
C GLY A 162 6.04 -8.89 3.12
N ALA A 163 5.18 -9.87 3.43
CA ALA A 163 5.00 -10.41 4.78
C ALA A 163 5.17 -11.93 4.86
N LYS A 164 5.57 -12.61 3.78
CA LYS A 164 5.57 -14.08 3.69
C LYS A 164 6.20 -14.77 4.89
N GLU A 165 7.43 -14.38 5.26
CA GLU A 165 8.15 -14.98 6.37
C GLU A 165 7.52 -14.62 7.72
N ARG A 166 6.90 -13.43 7.83
CA ARG A 166 6.22 -12.98 9.05
C ARG A 166 4.93 -13.75 9.32
N VAL A 167 4.19 -14.13 8.28
CA VAL A 167 2.92 -14.86 8.41
C VAL A 167 3.07 -16.38 8.29
N ASP A 168 4.29 -16.90 8.13
CA ASP A 168 4.53 -18.34 8.00
C ASP A 168 4.06 -19.10 9.25
N GLY A 169 3.25 -20.15 9.03
CA GLY A 169 2.62 -20.91 10.12
C GLY A 169 1.58 -20.14 10.95
N LEU A 170 1.06 -19.02 10.44
CA LEU A 170 -0.07 -18.27 11.01
C LEU A 170 -1.28 -18.33 10.07
N SER A 171 -2.47 -18.12 10.65
CA SER A 171 -3.70 -17.93 9.88
C SER A 171 -4.18 -16.49 10.01
N VAL A 172 -4.23 -15.74 8.91
CA VAL A 172 -4.72 -14.35 8.85
C VAL A 172 -6.24 -14.39 8.68
N CYS A 173 -6.97 -13.91 9.69
CA CYS A 173 -8.42 -14.07 9.81
C CYS A 173 -9.09 -12.70 10.00
N PRO A 174 -9.54 -12.04 8.92
CA PRO A 174 -10.32 -10.82 9.05
C PRO A 174 -11.59 -11.03 9.88
N ASP A 175 -11.94 -10.09 10.75
CA ASP A 175 -13.18 -10.17 11.54
C ASP A 175 -14.43 -9.85 10.70
N ASP A 176 -14.23 -9.08 9.64
CA ASP A 176 -15.23 -8.60 8.70
C ASP A 176 -15.32 -9.46 7.42
N PHE A 177 -14.69 -10.65 7.43
CA PHE A 177 -14.77 -11.63 6.36
C PHE A 177 -14.56 -13.07 6.85
N ASP A 178 -15.43 -14.01 6.44
CA ASP A 178 -15.45 -15.37 7.00
C ASP A 178 -14.30 -16.29 6.53
N ALA A 179 -13.43 -15.83 5.62
CA ALA A 179 -12.31 -16.63 5.12
C ALA A 179 -10.98 -16.24 5.77
N ALA A 180 -10.13 -17.24 5.97
CA ALA A 180 -8.77 -17.07 6.47
C ALA A 180 -7.72 -17.39 5.40
N LEU A 181 -6.55 -16.77 5.52
CA LEU A 181 -5.38 -17.03 4.68
C LEU A 181 -4.28 -17.70 5.50
N GLY A 182 -3.76 -18.83 5.02
CA GLY A 182 -2.72 -19.59 5.72
C GLY A 182 -3.29 -20.56 6.77
N SER A 183 -2.39 -21.16 7.55
CA SER A 183 -2.71 -22.19 8.53
C SER A 183 -1.87 -22.01 9.79
N GLY A 184 -2.48 -22.26 10.96
CA GLY A 184 -1.84 -22.09 12.26
C GLY A 184 -2.68 -21.23 13.21
N PRO A 185 -2.08 -20.70 14.30
CA PRO A 185 -2.75 -19.79 15.22
C PRO A 185 -3.34 -18.57 14.49
N ALA A 186 -4.61 -18.27 14.77
CA ALA A 186 -5.32 -17.16 14.15
C ALA A 186 -4.79 -15.80 14.62
N VAL A 187 -4.52 -14.93 13.66
CA VAL A 187 -4.33 -13.49 13.82
C VAL A 187 -5.59 -12.81 13.29
N ARG A 188 -6.29 -12.10 14.17
CA ARG A 188 -7.58 -11.47 13.92
C ARG A 188 -7.51 -9.95 13.99
N GLY A 189 -8.44 -9.30 13.31
CA GLY A 189 -8.57 -7.85 13.19
C GLY A 189 -9.42 -7.51 11.97
N ARG A 190 -9.78 -6.24 11.78
CA ARG A 190 -10.40 -5.82 10.52
C ARG A 190 -9.44 -6.07 9.34
N ALA A 191 -9.97 -6.41 8.17
CA ALA A 191 -9.16 -6.70 6.99
C ALA A 191 -8.13 -5.59 6.68
N ILE A 192 -8.55 -4.33 6.77
CA ILE A 192 -7.66 -3.18 6.51
C ILE A 192 -6.52 -3.09 7.52
N ASP A 193 -6.76 -3.39 8.79
CA ASP A 193 -5.75 -3.35 9.85
C ASP A 193 -4.74 -4.49 9.70
N LEU A 194 -5.22 -5.67 9.31
CA LEU A 194 -4.35 -6.79 8.94
C LEU A 194 -3.46 -6.41 7.75
N LEU A 195 -4.03 -5.83 6.69
CA LEU A 195 -3.26 -5.36 5.53
C LEU A 195 -2.17 -4.37 5.92
N MET A 196 -2.50 -3.36 6.74
CA MET A 196 -1.53 -2.35 7.19
C MET A 196 -0.39 -2.98 7.99
N VAL A 197 -0.67 -3.93 8.88
CA VAL A 197 0.35 -4.65 9.65
C VAL A 197 1.22 -5.55 8.77
N LEU A 198 0.63 -6.21 7.78
CA LEU A 198 1.35 -7.01 6.78
C LEU A 198 2.23 -6.13 5.88
N ALA A 199 1.79 -4.90 5.58
CA ALA A 199 2.59 -3.89 4.90
C ALA A 199 3.64 -3.22 5.81
N GLY A 200 3.79 -3.67 7.06
CA GLY A 200 4.82 -3.18 7.97
C GLY A 200 4.44 -1.93 8.76
N ARG A 201 3.17 -1.50 8.73
CA ARG A 201 2.70 -0.37 9.53
C ARG A 201 2.23 -0.85 10.90
N ASN A 202 2.70 -0.18 11.95
CA ASN A 202 2.55 -0.66 13.33
C ASN A 202 1.41 0.01 14.10
N ASP A 203 0.81 1.04 13.53
CA ASP A 203 -0.26 1.85 14.12
C ASP A 203 -1.53 1.05 14.44
N SER A 204 -1.81 -0.01 13.69
CA SER A 204 -2.95 -0.91 13.95
C SER A 204 -2.60 -2.23 14.62
N ALA A 205 -1.33 -2.48 14.95
CA ALA A 205 -0.97 -3.79 15.47
C ALA A 205 -1.61 -4.09 16.83
N ASP A 206 -1.84 -3.06 17.66
CA ASP A 206 -2.50 -3.21 18.96
C ASP A 206 -3.97 -3.62 18.84
N GLN A 207 -4.57 -3.42 17.68
CA GLN A 207 -5.94 -3.83 17.37
C GLN A 207 -6.02 -5.31 16.96
N LEU A 208 -4.88 -5.95 16.66
CA LEU A 208 -4.85 -7.35 16.29
C LEU A 208 -4.97 -8.26 17.51
N HIS A 209 -5.75 -9.32 17.39
CA HIS A 209 -6.03 -10.26 18.49
C HIS A 209 -6.04 -11.72 18.02
N GLY A 210 -6.32 -12.65 18.93
CA GLY A 210 -6.28 -14.09 18.66
C GLY A 210 -4.92 -14.73 18.97
N PRO A 211 -4.86 -16.07 18.97
CA PRO A 211 -3.72 -16.83 19.49
C PRO A 211 -2.40 -16.64 18.72
N GLY A 212 -2.44 -16.10 17.49
CA GLY A 212 -1.27 -15.80 16.68
C GLY A 212 -0.79 -14.34 16.76
N ALA A 213 -1.55 -13.44 17.39
CA ALA A 213 -1.28 -11.99 17.32
C ALA A 213 0.09 -11.61 17.90
N ASP A 214 0.41 -12.11 19.10
CA ASP A 214 1.70 -11.84 19.75
C ASP A 214 2.87 -12.41 18.94
N GLN A 215 2.66 -13.55 18.29
CA GLN A 215 3.66 -14.14 17.40
C GLN A 215 3.89 -13.29 16.14
N LEU A 216 2.84 -12.72 15.54
CA LEU A 216 3.03 -11.81 14.42
C LEU A 216 3.76 -10.51 14.83
N ARG A 217 3.42 -9.96 16.01
CA ARG A 217 4.07 -8.76 16.56
C ARG A 217 5.54 -8.99 16.89
N SER A 218 5.92 -10.17 17.39
CA SER A 218 7.32 -10.47 17.72
C SER A 218 8.20 -10.65 16.48
N ARG A 219 7.60 -10.98 15.32
CA ARG A 219 8.28 -11.12 14.02
C ARG A 219 8.46 -9.79 13.27
N ARG A 220 8.17 -8.66 13.90
CA ARG A 220 8.41 -7.34 13.31
C ARG A 220 9.89 -7.19 12.96
N THR A 221 10.17 -6.80 11.72
CA THR A 221 11.46 -6.22 11.38
C THR A 221 11.51 -4.81 11.97
N ALA A 222 12.65 -4.48 12.57
CA ALA A 222 12.97 -3.12 13.02
C ALA A 222 12.99 -2.14 11.84
#